data_AF-V5Q0X0-F1
#
_entry.id   AF-V5Q0X0-F1
#
_cell.length_a   1.000
_cell.length_b   1.000
_cell.length_c   1.000
_cell.angle_alpha   90.00
_cell.angle_beta   90.00
_cell.angle_gamma   90.00
#
_symmetry.space_group_name_H-M   'P 1'
#
loop_
_entity.id
_entity.type
_entity.pdbx_description
1 polymer ?
#
loop_
_entity_poly.entity_id
_entity_poly.type
_entity_poly.pdbx_seq_one_letter_code
_entity_poly.pdbx_strand_id
1 'polypeptide(L)'
;LSSIKDERLAAEKAYGNIGVSKISGDKDALLKDLELALFAGKIAAYAQGFAVMSGASKEFNWNLPMPTIARIWRAGCIIRSQMLDTMAEAFSSGGASTNLLMAPAFISLMQEAHPSLRRIVAKASEAGAPVPALSSALA
;
A
#
# COMPACT_ATOMS: atom_id res chain seq x y z
N LEU A 1 -7.44 -7.81 15.42
CA LEU A 1 -8.84 -7.89 14.93
C LEU A 1 -9.23 -9.28 14.43
N SER A 2 -8.44 -9.95 13.59
CA SER A 2 -8.81 -11.28 13.07
C SER A 2 -8.91 -12.36 14.17
N SER A 3 -7.98 -12.34 15.14
CA SER A 3 -7.88 -13.33 16.24
C SER A 3 -9.03 -13.30 17.24
N ILE A 4 -9.71 -12.17 17.42
CA ILE A 4 -10.85 -12.01 18.34
C ILE A 4 -12.16 -12.47 17.67
N LYS A 5 -12.20 -13.74 17.26
CA LYS A 5 -13.31 -14.30 16.47
C LYS A 5 -14.65 -14.25 17.22
N ASP A 6 -14.67 -14.64 18.48
CA ASP A 6 -15.92 -14.75 19.25
C ASP A 6 -16.56 -13.37 19.48
N GLU A 7 -15.75 -12.35 19.75
CA GLU A 7 -16.20 -10.96 19.82
C GLU A 7 -16.79 -10.48 18.49
N ARG A 8 -16.15 -10.81 17.35
CA ARG A 8 -16.68 -10.45 16.01
C ARG A 8 -18.01 -11.12 15.73
N LEU A 9 -18.19 -12.39 16.11
CA LEU A 9 -19.46 -13.10 15.94
C LEU A 9 -20.55 -12.55 16.86
N ALA A 10 -20.21 -12.17 18.09
CA ALA A 10 -21.14 -11.49 19.00
C ALA A 10 -21.54 -10.12 18.45
N ALA A 11 -20.58 -9.35 17.91
CA ALA A 11 -20.85 -8.07 17.26
C ALA A 11 -21.72 -8.23 16.01
N GLU A 12 -21.46 -9.21 15.15
CA GLU A 12 -22.31 -9.50 13.98
C GLU A 12 -23.75 -9.80 14.38
N LYS A 13 -23.98 -10.54 15.48
CA LYS A 13 -25.34 -10.78 16.00
C LYS A 13 -25.99 -9.52 16.56
N ALA A 14 -25.22 -8.64 17.20
CA ALA A 14 -25.75 -7.42 17.84
C ALA A 14 -26.02 -6.29 16.83
N TYR A 15 -25.12 -6.10 15.86
CA TYR A 15 -25.18 -5.03 14.88
C TYR A 15 -25.75 -5.47 13.53
N GLY A 16 -25.83 -6.77 13.26
CA GLY A 16 -26.29 -7.29 11.97
C GLY A 16 -25.45 -6.77 10.80
N ASN A 17 -26.12 -6.56 9.67
CA ASN A 17 -25.52 -6.09 8.41
C ASN A 17 -25.80 -4.60 8.15
N ILE A 18 -25.73 -3.75 9.19
CA ILE A 18 -25.96 -2.30 9.02
C ILE A 18 -24.98 -1.74 7.99
N GLY A 19 -25.51 -1.10 6.95
CA GLY A 19 -24.72 -0.42 5.92
C GLY A 19 -23.97 -1.35 4.96
N VAL A 20 -24.12 -2.68 5.08
CA VAL A 20 -23.52 -3.63 4.14
C VAL A 20 -24.35 -3.68 2.87
N SER A 21 -23.75 -3.34 1.74
CA SER A 21 -24.41 -3.41 0.43
C SER A 21 -23.48 -4.00 -0.63
N LYS A 22 -24.07 -4.48 -1.73
CA LYS A 22 -23.28 -4.95 -2.87
C LYS A 22 -22.68 -3.74 -3.59
N ILE A 23 -21.38 -3.78 -3.86
CA ILE A 23 -20.74 -2.83 -4.74
C ILE A 23 -21.30 -3.06 -6.16
N SER A 24 -21.95 -2.03 -6.71
CA SER A 24 -22.49 -2.03 -8.07
C SER A 24 -21.52 -1.37 -9.05
N GLY A 25 -21.66 -1.73 -10.33
CA GLY A 25 -20.89 -1.16 -11.44
C GLY A 25 -20.43 -2.22 -12.44
N ASP A 26 -19.78 -1.75 -13.50
CA ASP A 26 -19.11 -2.62 -14.45
C ASP A 26 -17.98 -3.40 -13.76
N LYS A 27 -17.97 -4.73 -13.94
CA LYS A 27 -17.08 -5.63 -13.22
C LYS A 27 -15.62 -5.42 -13.63
N ASP A 28 -15.37 -5.25 -14.93
CA ASP A 28 -14.01 -5.16 -15.46
C ASP A 28 -13.37 -3.82 -15.06
N ALA A 29 -14.15 -2.73 -15.10
CA ALA A 29 -13.75 -1.44 -14.56
C ALA A 29 -13.44 -1.52 -13.06
N LEU A 30 -14.26 -2.22 -12.27
CA LEU A 30 -14.03 -2.38 -10.83
C LEU A 30 -12.76 -3.18 -10.53
N LEU A 31 -12.50 -4.25 -11.29
CA LEU A 31 -11.29 -5.07 -11.13
C LEU A 31 -10.03 -4.26 -11.47
N LYS A 32 -10.07 -3.47 -12.54
CA LYS A 32 -8.97 -2.57 -12.90
C LYS A 32 -8.72 -1.52 -11.81
N ASP A 33 -9.77 -0.94 -11.26
CA ASP A 33 -9.65 0.01 -10.14
C ASP A 33 -9.05 -0.66 -8.90
N LEU A 34 -9.46 -1.89 -8.60
CA LEU A 34 -8.96 -2.64 -7.45
C LEU A 34 -7.48 -3.01 -7.60
N GLU A 35 -7.04 -3.40 -8.80
CA GLU A 35 -5.64 -3.68 -9.10
C GLU A 35 -4.77 -2.45 -8.87
N LEU A 36 -5.17 -1.30 -9.43
CA LEU A 36 -4.46 -0.03 -9.26
C LEU A 36 -4.50 0.45 -7.80
N ALA A 37 -5.62 0.28 -7.09
CA ALA A 37 -5.71 0.62 -5.68
C ALA A 37 -4.77 -0.23 -4.82
N LEU A 38 -4.70 -1.54 -5.06
CA LEU A 38 -3.76 -2.43 -4.39
C LEU A 38 -2.31 -2.01 -4.68
N PHE A 39 -2.01 -1.68 -5.93
CA PHE A 39 -0.69 -1.24 -6.33
C PHE A 39 -0.27 0.07 -5.66
N ALA A 40 -1.16 1.07 -5.63
CA ALA A 40 -0.94 2.33 -4.91
C ALA A 40 -0.72 2.09 -3.41
N GLY A 41 -1.55 1.25 -2.78
CA GLY A 41 -1.39 0.89 -1.37
C GLY A 41 -0.06 0.19 -1.09
N LYS A 42 0.40 -0.67 -2.00
CA LYS A 42 1.71 -1.31 -1.92
C LYS A 42 2.83 -0.28 -2.00
N ILE A 43 2.79 0.66 -2.94
CA ILE A 43 3.79 1.73 -3.06
C ILE A 43 3.86 2.55 -1.76
N ALA A 44 2.71 2.97 -1.22
CA ALA A 44 2.64 3.73 0.02
C ALA A 44 3.26 2.97 1.21
N ALA A 45 2.95 1.67 1.36
CA ALA A 45 3.52 0.84 2.42
C ALA A 45 5.06 0.75 2.34
N TYR A 46 5.62 0.58 1.13
CA TYR A 46 7.07 0.57 0.94
C TYR A 46 7.69 1.94 1.19
N ALA A 47 7.07 3.02 0.72
CA ALA A 47 7.53 4.38 0.96
C ALA A 47 7.64 4.68 2.47
N GLN A 48 6.64 4.26 3.25
CA GLN A 48 6.65 4.36 4.71
C GLN A 48 7.76 3.50 5.34
N GLY A 49 7.91 2.24 4.90
CA GLY A 49 8.96 1.35 5.41
C GLY A 49 10.37 1.90 5.18
N PHE A 50 10.65 2.42 3.98
CA PHE A 50 11.93 3.08 3.69
C PHE A 50 12.13 4.37 4.47
N ALA A 51 11.07 5.15 4.72
CA ALA A 51 11.15 6.33 5.57
C ALA A 51 11.52 5.98 7.02
N VAL A 52 10.93 4.90 7.58
CA VAL A 52 11.29 4.38 8.91
C VAL A 52 12.76 3.96 8.94
N MET A 53 13.23 3.20 7.95
CA MET A 53 14.64 2.81 7.86
C MET A 53 15.58 4.01 7.73
N SER A 54 15.19 5.03 6.95
CA SER A 54 15.96 6.28 6.81
C SER A 54 16.05 7.05 8.14
N GLY A 55 14.94 7.14 8.86
CA GLY A 55 14.91 7.73 10.21
C GLY A 55 15.83 6.98 11.19
N ALA A 56 15.71 5.66 11.26
CA ALA A 56 16.57 4.82 12.10
C ALA A 56 18.06 4.94 11.70
N SER A 57 18.37 4.97 10.41
CA SER A 57 19.75 5.13 9.93
C SER A 57 20.39 6.43 10.39
N LYS A 58 19.60 7.52 10.49
CA LYS A 58 20.06 8.83 10.97
C LYS A 58 20.22 8.81 12.49
N GLU A 59 19.21 8.34 13.22
CA GLU A 59 19.20 8.28 14.68
C GLU A 59 20.37 7.45 15.22
N PHE A 60 20.61 6.28 14.62
CA PHE A 60 21.59 5.33 15.12
C PHE A 60 22.92 5.34 14.35
N ASN A 61 23.12 6.28 13.42
CA ASN A 61 24.34 6.42 12.60
C ASN A 61 24.73 5.12 11.85
N TRP A 62 23.76 4.35 11.36
CA TRP A 62 24.02 3.06 10.71
C TRP A 62 24.47 3.16 9.26
N ASN A 63 24.32 4.33 8.62
CA ASN A 63 24.63 4.53 7.20
C ASN A 63 24.02 3.43 6.29
N LEU A 64 22.73 3.16 6.47
CA LEU A 64 22.04 2.06 5.79
C LEU A 64 22.09 2.24 4.26
N PRO A 65 22.58 1.24 3.50
CA PRO A 65 22.66 1.32 2.06
C PRO A 65 21.31 0.98 1.42
N MET A 66 20.38 1.95 1.36
CA MET A 66 19.02 1.75 0.82
C MET A 66 18.98 1.08 -0.57
N PRO A 67 19.84 1.44 -1.55
CA PRO A 67 19.86 0.73 -2.83
C PRO A 67 20.18 -0.76 -2.70
N THR A 68 21.11 -1.11 -1.79
CA THR A 68 21.50 -2.50 -1.54
C THR A 68 20.39 -3.26 -0.83
N ILE A 69 19.71 -2.65 0.15
CA ILE A 69 18.57 -3.25 0.84
C ILE A 69 17.46 -3.61 -0.15
N ALA A 70 17.08 -2.67 -1.02
CA ALA A 70 16.09 -2.94 -2.07
C ALA A 70 16.54 -4.08 -3.00
N ARG A 71 17.84 -4.11 -3.36
CA ARG A 71 18.43 -5.11 -4.27
C ARG A 71 18.40 -6.53 -3.70
N ILE A 72 18.70 -6.71 -2.41
CA ILE A 72 18.74 -8.05 -1.79
C ILE A 72 17.34 -8.63 -1.55
N TRP A 73 16.30 -7.79 -1.44
CA TRP A 73 14.92 -8.26 -1.32
C TRP A 73 14.33 -8.80 -2.64
N ARG A 74 15.01 -8.63 -3.77
CA ARG A 74 14.51 -9.08 -5.08
C ARG A 74 14.46 -10.59 -5.24
N ALA A 75 15.24 -11.33 -4.46
CA ALA A 75 15.30 -12.78 -4.53
C ALA A 75 15.37 -13.39 -3.12
N GLY A 76 14.96 -14.65 -2.99
CA GLY A 76 15.05 -15.43 -1.74
C GLY A 76 14.05 -15.05 -0.65
N CYS A 77 13.59 -13.81 -0.56
CA CYS A 77 12.62 -13.38 0.44
C CYS A 77 11.14 -13.54 -0.01
N ILE A 78 10.21 -13.48 0.95
CA ILE A 78 8.76 -13.59 0.70
C ILE A 78 8.22 -12.41 -0.11
N ILE A 79 8.73 -11.19 0.12
CA ILE A 79 8.20 -9.95 -0.47
C ILE A 79 8.73 -9.64 -1.87
N ARG A 80 9.52 -10.56 -2.46
CA ARG A 80 10.15 -10.40 -3.77
C ARG A 80 9.14 -10.02 -4.86
N SER A 81 9.47 -9.02 -5.66
CA SER A 81 8.66 -8.61 -6.82
C SER A 81 9.45 -7.72 -7.77
N GLN A 82 9.01 -7.60 -9.02
CA GLN A 82 9.62 -6.72 -10.04
C GLN A 82 9.69 -5.25 -9.58
N MET A 83 8.75 -4.80 -8.75
CA MET A 83 8.75 -3.43 -8.20
C MET A 83 10.01 -3.11 -7.37
N LEU A 84 10.67 -4.11 -6.79
CA LEU A 84 11.91 -3.92 -6.03
C LEU A 84 13.09 -3.56 -6.93
N ASP A 85 13.07 -3.94 -8.22
CA ASP A 85 14.05 -3.45 -9.20
C ASP A 85 13.90 -1.93 -9.39
N THR A 86 12.66 -1.47 -9.59
CA THR A 86 12.34 -0.03 -9.71
C THR A 86 12.76 0.75 -8.47
N MET A 87 12.58 0.20 -7.26
CA MET A 87 13.06 0.83 -6.02
C MET A 87 14.58 0.91 -5.97
N ALA A 88 15.28 -0.20 -6.27
CA ALA A 88 16.74 -0.24 -6.25
C ALA A 88 17.33 0.80 -7.21
N GLU A 89 16.73 0.97 -8.38
CA GLU A 89 17.13 1.99 -9.35
C GLU A 89 16.80 3.42 -8.90
N ALA A 90 15.61 3.64 -8.32
CA ALA A 90 15.22 4.93 -7.75
C ALA A 90 16.17 5.39 -6.64
N PHE A 91 16.65 4.47 -5.78
CA PHE A 91 17.66 4.80 -4.77
C PHE A 91 19.05 4.96 -5.36
N SER A 92 19.45 4.11 -6.32
CA SER A 92 20.80 4.18 -6.93
C SER A 92 21.02 5.48 -7.71
N SER A 93 19.98 6.00 -8.35
CA SER A 93 20.00 7.27 -9.10
C SER A 93 19.84 8.52 -8.23
N GLY A 94 19.60 8.36 -6.92
CA GLY A 94 19.31 9.47 -6.01
C GLY A 94 17.88 10.04 -6.14
N GLY A 95 17.04 9.50 -7.02
CA GLY A 95 15.65 9.94 -7.20
C GLY A 95 14.77 9.77 -5.96
N ALA A 96 15.12 8.85 -5.07
CA ALA A 96 14.43 8.63 -3.79
C ALA A 96 15.19 9.21 -2.56
N SER A 97 15.97 10.28 -2.74
CA SER A 97 16.82 10.86 -1.69
C SER A 97 16.06 11.27 -0.41
N THR A 98 14.84 11.79 -0.56
CA THR A 98 13.98 12.18 0.57
C THR A 98 12.94 11.10 0.89
N ASN A 99 12.23 10.62 -0.14
CA ASN A 99 11.18 9.62 -0.02
C ASN A 99 11.02 8.87 -1.35
N LEU A 100 10.60 7.60 -1.31
CA LEU A 100 10.36 6.80 -2.50
C LEU A 100 9.30 7.44 -3.43
N LEU A 101 8.28 8.08 -2.88
CA LEU A 101 7.21 8.76 -3.64
C LEU A 101 7.70 9.98 -4.44
N MET A 102 8.91 10.48 -4.16
CA MET A 102 9.51 11.61 -4.89
C MET A 102 10.34 11.15 -6.10
N ALA A 103 10.55 9.85 -6.26
CA ALA A 103 11.27 9.33 -7.40
C ALA A 103 10.40 9.39 -8.67
N PRO A 104 10.92 9.85 -9.82
CA PRO A 104 10.13 10.07 -11.04
C PRO A 104 9.25 8.88 -11.45
N ALA A 105 9.79 7.65 -11.40
CA ALA A 105 9.03 6.44 -11.72
C ALA A 105 7.82 6.26 -10.78
N PHE A 106 7.99 6.48 -9.48
CA PHE A 106 6.91 6.32 -8.51
C PHE A 106 5.90 7.48 -8.54
N ILE A 107 6.32 8.68 -8.94
CA ILE A 107 5.40 9.78 -9.25
C ILE A 107 4.45 9.37 -10.37
N SER A 108 4.98 8.88 -11.49
CA SER A 108 4.15 8.45 -12.63
C SER A 108 3.20 7.31 -12.26
N LEU A 109 3.69 6.29 -11.55
CA LEU A 109 2.86 5.17 -11.09
C LEU A 109 1.75 5.62 -10.14
N MET A 110 2.03 6.56 -9.23
CA MET A 110 1.03 7.10 -8.32
C MET A 110 0.04 8.03 -9.01
N GLN A 111 0.46 8.82 -10.01
CA GLN A 111 -0.47 9.62 -10.82
C GLN A 111 -1.53 8.76 -11.51
N GLU A 112 -1.14 7.58 -11.99
CA GLU A 112 -2.07 6.60 -12.58
C GLU A 112 -2.94 5.91 -11.52
N ALA A 113 -2.34 5.42 -10.45
CA ALA A 113 -3.00 4.50 -9.53
C ALA A 113 -3.83 5.18 -8.43
N HIS A 114 -3.45 6.39 -8.00
CA HIS A 114 -4.06 7.09 -6.88
C HIS A 114 -5.54 7.47 -7.09
N PRO A 115 -6.02 7.86 -8.29
CA PRO A 115 -7.44 8.04 -8.54
C PRO A 115 -8.26 6.76 -8.29
N SER A 116 -7.72 5.59 -8.65
CA SER A 116 -8.38 4.30 -8.41
C SER A 116 -8.42 3.94 -6.93
N LEU A 117 -7.35 4.23 -6.19
CA LEU A 117 -7.33 4.09 -4.73
C LEU A 117 -8.47 4.89 -4.07
N ARG A 118 -8.67 6.16 -4.48
CA ARG A 118 -9.78 6.99 -3.99
C ARG A 118 -11.14 6.36 -4.26
N ARG A 119 -11.38 5.90 -5.50
CA ARG A 119 -12.65 5.26 -5.90
C ARG A 119 -12.94 3.99 -5.11
N ILE A 120 -11.93 3.14 -4.92
CA ILE A 120 -12.07 1.89 -4.17
C ILE A 120 -12.32 2.16 -2.68
N VAL A 121 -11.59 3.09 -2.05
CA VAL A 121 -11.82 3.43 -0.64
C VAL A 121 -13.21 4.02 -0.44
N ALA A 122 -13.68 4.90 -1.33
CA ALA A 122 -15.02 5.47 -1.27
C ALA A 122 -16.10 4.37 -1.40
N LYS A 123 -16.04 3.55 -2.46
CA LYS A 123 -16.99 2.45 -2.69
C LYS A 123 -17.00 1.45 -1.53
N ALA A 124 -15.82 1.09 -1.01
CA ALA A 124 -15.72 0.17 0.12
C ALA A 124 -16.34 0.76 1.39
N SER A 125 -16.14 2.06 1.64
CA SER A 125 -16.72 2.76 2.79
C SER A 125 -18.25 2.83 2.69
N GLU A 126 -18.78 3.17 1.52
CA GLU A 126 -20.24 3.19 1.25
C GLU A 126 -20.89 1.80 1.35
N ALA A 127 -20.14 0.75 0.97
CA ALA A 127 -20.62 -0.63 0.99
C ALA A 127 -20.42 -1.37 2.32
N GLY A 128 -19.82 -0.72 3.32
CA GLY A 128 -19.48 -1.35 4.60
C GLY A 128 -18.38 -2.42 4.50
N ALA A 129 -17.53 -2.37 3.47
CA ALA A 129 -16.43 -3.30 3.26
C ALA A 129 -15.14 -2.80 3.94
N PRO A 130 -14.56 -3.54 4.91
CA PRO A 130 -13.38 -3.08 5.62
C PRO A 130 -12.12 -3.17 4.75
N VAL A 131 -11.53 -2.02 4.43
CA VAL A 131 -10.28 -1.90 3.66
C VAL A 131 -9.18 -1.11 4.40
N PRO A 132 -8.86 -1.45 5.66
CA PRO A 132 -8.05 -0.61 6.54
C PRO A 132 -6.68 -0.24 5.97
N ALA A 133 -6.02 -1.16 5.24
CA ALA A 133 -4.74 -0.89 4.61
C ALA A 133 -4.84 0.13 3.45
N LEU A 134 -5.88 0.02 2.62
CA LEU A 134 -6.09 0.96 1.50
C LEU A 134 -6.54 2.33 1.99
N SER A 135 -7.44 2.38 2.98
CA SER A 135 -7.86 3.64 3.59
C SER A 135 -6.71 4.35 4.29
N SER A 136 -5.84 3.60 4.99
CA SER A 136 -4.64 4.17 5.61
C SER A 136 -3.58 4.61 4.60
N ALA A 137 -3.48 3.96 3.45
CA ALA A 137 -2.57 4.38 2.40
C ALA A 137 -3.06 5.65 1.66
N LEU A 138 -4.37 5.90 1.66
CA LEU A 138 -4.96 7.07 1.03
C LEU A 138 -4.87 8.34 1.89
N ALA A 139 -4.95 8.19 3.21
CA ALA A 139 -4.89 9.28 4.19
C ALA A 139 -3.48 9.86 4.32
#